data_AF-A0A532TW23-F1
#
_entry.id   AF-A0A532TW23-F1
#
_cell.length_a   1.000
_cell.length_b   1.000
_cell.length_c   1.000
_cell.angle_alpha   90.00
_cell.angle_beta   90.00
_cell.angle_gamma   90.00
#
_symmetry.space_group_name_H-M   'P 1'
#
loop_
_entity.id
_entity.type
_entity.pdbx_description
1 polymer ?
#
loop_
_entity_poly.entity_id
_entity_poly.type
_entity_poly.pdbx_seq_one_letter_code
_entity_poly.pdbx_strand_id
1 'polypeptide(L)'
;MKFELSFGALRMLRAYTAEYIAACAFRRWIEEEHPEIKQSQEMGDWSLWHPYVKIWTPPPSTVSRLASSKRIHEELLMPELRPLERIIRKGGSYPDLVATVELGEGKEEKYFIEVKSGEARLDDRQKRAQTLAKLEGYIPLVISVKKMDVEGNFFDIVIKKPKVK
;
A
#
# COMPACT_ATOMS: atom_id res chain seq x y z
N MET A 1 -7.67 12.75 3.32
CA MET A 1 -7.32 13.78 2.32
C MET A 1 -7.95 13.41 0.96
N LYS A 2 -8.25 14.38 0.09
CA LYS A 2 -8.79 14.17 -1.27
C LYS A 2 -7.86 14.83 -2.28
N PHE A 3 -7.44 14.12 -3.32
CA PHE A 3 -6.63 14.67 -4.40
C PHE A 3 -7.09 14.10 -5.74
N GLU A 4 -6.90 14.89 -6.80
CA GLU A 4 -7.17 14.50 -8.17
C GLU A 4 -5.85 14.14 -8.86
N LEU A 5 -5.78 12.95 -9.44
CA LEU A 5 -4.68 12.56 -10.32
C LEU A 5 -5.17 12.58 -11.76
N SER A 6 -4.47 13.33 -12.61
CA SER A 6 -4.65 13.33 -14.06
C SER A 6 -3.46 12.65 -14.72
N PHE A 7 -3.73 11.62 -15.54
CA PHE A 7 -2.70 10.89 -16.28
C PHE A 7 -2.56 11.38 -17.73
N GLY A 8 -2.65 12.70 -17.93
CA GLY A 8 -2.82 13.38 -19.24
C GLY A 8 -1.76 13.14 -20.33
N ALA A 9 -0.78 12.25 -20.15
CA ALA A 9 0.27 11.96 -21.15
C ALA A 9 0.65 10.47 -21.30
N LEU A 10 -0.06 9.52 -20.68
CA LEU A 10 0.29 8.09 -20.76
C LEU A 10 -0.78 7.28 -21.51
N ARG A 11 -0.93 7.54 -22.80
CA ARG A 11 -1.83 6.80 -23.71
C ARG A 11 -1.34 5.39 -24.11
N MET A 12 -0.30 4.83 -23.49
CA MET A 12 0.33 3.58 -23.97
C MET A 12 0.31 2.36 -23.03
N LEU A 13 -0.44 2.36 -21.92
CA LEU A 13 -0.70 1.12 -21.19
C LEU A 13 -2.18 1.04 -20.77
N ARG A 14 -2.95 0.25 -21.53
CA ARG A 14 -4.27 -0.23 -21.10
C ARG A 14 -4.08 -1.11 -19.86
N ALA A 15 -4.19 -0.48 -18.68
CA ALA A 15 -4.49 -1.05 -17.36
C ALA A 15 -3.56 -0.47 -16.28
N TYR A 16 -3.76 0.80 -15.91
CA TYR A 16 -3.43 1.19 -14.55
C TYR A 16 -4.38 0.45 -13.62
N THR A 17 -3.86 -0.56 -12.93
CA THR A 17 -4.62 -1.25 -11.90
C THR A 17 -4.87 -0.29 -10.73
N ALA A 18 -5.91 -0.53 -9.94
CA ALA A 18 -6.23 0.34 -8.82
C ALA A 18 -5.06 0.44 -7.83
N GLU A 19 -4.28 -0.64 -7.70
CA GLU A 19 -3.07 -0.75 -6.88
C GLU A 19 -1.96 0.17 -7.37
N TYR A 20 -1.72 0.28 -8.68
CA TYR A 20 -0.73 1.22 -9.21
C TYR A 20 -1.12 2.67 -8.91
N ILE A 21 -2.38 3.03 -9.16
CA ILE A 21 -2.90 4.37 -8.87
C ILE A 21 -2.80 4.67 -7.38
N ALA A 22 -3.15 3.68 -6.53
CA ALA A 22 -3.04 3.78 -5.09
C ALA A 22 -1.59 3.92 -4.60
N ALA A 23 -0.62 3.26 -5.24
CA ALA A 23 0.80 3.39 -4.91
C ALA A 23 1.31 4.81 -5.23
N CYS A 24 0.96 5.36 -6.40
CA CYS A 24 1.30 6.74 -6.77
C CYS A 24 0.67 7.75 -5.81
N ALA A 25 -0.61 7.56 -5.51
CA ALA A 25 -1.38 8.35 -4.57
C ALA A 25 -0.79 8.34 -3.14
N PHE A 26 -0.42 7.16 -2.65
CA PHE A 26 0.20 6.97 -1.35
C PHE A 26 1.52 7.74 -1.26
N ARG A 27 2.38 7.63 -2.27
CA ARG A 27 3.66 8.33 -2.28
C ARG A 27 3.49 9.83 -2.16
N ARG A 28 2.62 10.42 -2.99
CA ARG A 28 2.33 11.86 -2.93
C ARG A 28 1.82 12.27 -1.54
N TRP A 29 0.94 11.47 -0.97
CA TRP A 29 0.43 11.72 0.37
C TRP A 29 1.53 11.65 1.45
N ILE A 30 2.46 10.70 1.36
CA ILE A 30 3.64 10.64 2.24
C ILE A 30 4.53 11.88 2.09
N GLU A 31 4.80 12.32 0.86
CA GLU A 31 5.59 13.54 0.60
C GLU A 31 4.92 14.80 1.18
N GLU A 32 3.59 14.81 1.28
CA GLU A 32 2.82 15.89 1.91
C GLU A 32 2.80 15.79 3.45
N GLU A 33 2.72 14.57 4.03
CA GLU A 33 2.75 14.36 5.49
C GLU A 33 4.15 14.47 6.09
N HIS A 34 5.20 14.18 5.30
CA HIS A 34 6.60 14.16 5.70
C HIS A 34 7.43 15.07 4.77
N PRO A 35 7.35 16.41 4.92
CA PRO A 35 8.08 17.35 4.07
C PRO A 35 9.61 17.14 4.07
N GLU A 36 10.16 16.50 5.10
CA GLU A 36 11.55 16.07 5.17
C GLU A 36 11.94 15.10 4.03
N ILE A 37 10.98 14.29 3.54
CA ILE A 37 11.18 13.40 2.40
C ILE A 37 11.22 14.20 1.08
N LYS A 38 10.56 15.37 1.04
CA LYS A 38 10.44 16.22 -0.16
C LYS A 38 11.73 16.95 -0.51
N GLN A 39 12.67 17.10 0.42
CA GLN A 39 13.90 17.88 0.21
C GLN A 39 14.96 17.19 -0.67
N SER A 40 14.78 15.93 -1.11
CA SER A 40 15.71 15.25 -2.01
C SER A 40 15.39 15.40 -3.51
N GLN A 41 14.51 16.33 -3.91
CA GLN A 41 14.04 16.50 -5.30
C GLN A 41 14.76 17.63 -6.06
N GLU A 42 16.03 17.44 -6.41
CA GLU A 42 16.50 17.90 -7.74
C GLU A 42 16.64 16.65 -8.62
N MET A 43 16.06 16.75 -9.82
CA MET A 43 15.91 15.72 -10.86
C MET A 43 14.76 14.72 -10.71
N GLY A 44 13.87 14.80 -11.70
CA GLY A 44 12.73 13.93 -11.84
C GLY A 44 13.13 12.51 -12.25
N ASP A 45 12.51 11.56 -11.58
CA ASP A 45 12.11 10.32 -12.22
C ASP A 45 10.88 9.79 -11.49
N TRP A 46 9.81 9.52 -12.24
CA TRP A 46 8.54 8.99 -11.73
C TRP A 46 8.64 7.48 -11.49
N SER A 47 9.83 7.00 -11.12
CA SER A 47 10.07 5.60 -10.83
C SER A 47 9.40 5.26 -9.50
N LEU A 48 8.77 4.08 -9.40
CA LEU A 48 8.23 3.53 -8.15
C LEU A 48 9.32 3.25 -7.08
N TRP A 49 10.56 3.64 -7.35
CA TRP A 49 11.76 3.40 -6.57
C TRP A 49 12.23 4.73 -5.98
N HIS A 50 11.58 5.19 -4.90
CA HIS A 50 12.11 6.28 -4.09
C HIS A 50 13.03 5.70 -3.01
N PRO A 51 14.21 6.27 -2.72
CA PRO A 51 15.10 5.73 -1.69
C PRO A 51 14.42 5.63 -0.32
N TYR A 52 13.51 6.56 -0.02
CA TYR A 52 12.82 6.64 1.28
C TYR A 52 11.46 5.95 1.33
N VAL A 53 10.86 5.60 0.18
CA VAL A 53 9.52 5.00 0.13
C VAL A 53 9.57 3.76 -0.73
N LYS A 54 9.55 2.60 -0.08
CA LYS A 54 9.54 1.28 -0.73
C LYS A 54 8.11 0.76 -0.70
N ILE A 55 7.49 0.54 -1.86
CA ILE A 55 6.12 0.01 -1.99
C ILE A 55 6.18 -1.30 -2.77
N TRP A 56 5.52 -2.35 -2.29
CA TRP A 56 5.40 -3.61 -3.01
C TRP A 56 4.04 -4.27 -2.83
N THR A 57 3.65 -5.05 -3.84
CA THR A 57 2.47 -5.92 -3.82
C THR A 57 2.88 -7.32 -3.35
N PRO A 58 2.26 -7.90 -2.31
CA PRO A 58 2.53 -9.29 -1.92
C PRO A 58 2.14 -10.24 -3.08
N PRO A 59 3.01 -11.16 -3.53
CA PRO A 59 2.67 -12.05 -4.64
C PRO A 59 1.57 -13.04 -4.21
N PRO A 60 0.49 -13.22 -4.99
CA PRO A 60 -0.58 -14.18 -4.66
C PRO A 60 -0.08 -15.64 -4.53
N SER A 61 0.99 -16.00 -5.25
CA SER A 61 1.52 -17.36 -5.34
C SER A 61 2.51 -17.74 -4.24
N THR A 62 3.36 -16.81 -3.77
CA THR A 62 4.23 -16.98 -2.58
C THR A 62 3.42 -17.21 -1.32
N VAL A 63 2.19 -16.70 -1.35
CA VAL A 63 1.19 -16.64 -0.31
C VAL A 63 0.40 -17.94 -0.12
N SER A 64 -0.01 -18.60 -1.21
CA SER A 64 -0.72 -19.89 -1.14
C SER A 64 0.17 -20.98 -0.51
N ARG A 65 1.49 -20.89 -0.76
CA ARG A 65 2.54 -21.73 -0.17
C ARG A 65 2.78 -21.46 1.33
N LEU A 66 2.72 -20.19 1.77
CA LEU A 66 2.85 -19.81 3.18
C LEU A 66 1.64 -20.23 4.02
N ALA A 67 0.43 -20.29 3.43
CA ALA A 67 -0.77 -20.72 4.14
C ALA A 67 -0.90 -22.25 4.30
N SER A 68 -0.20 -23.04 3.48
CA SER A 68 -0.40 -24.50 3.40
C SER A 68 0.83 -25.35 3.72
N SER A 69 2.04 -24.79 3.83
CA SER A 69 3.26 -25.57 4.09
C SER A 69 4.03 -25.09 5.32
N LYS A 70 4.12 -25.96 6.34
CA LYS A 70 5.01 -25.81 7.51
C LYS A 70 6.49 -25.71 7.10
N ARG A 71 6.86 -26.21 5.92
CA ARG A 71 8.23 -26.29 5.40
C ARG A 71 8.72 -24.98 4.77
N ILE A 72 7.82 -24.22 4.14
CA ILE A 72 8.13 -22.92 3.51
C ILE A 72 8.23 -21.80 4.56
N HIS A 73 7.59 -21.99 5.71
CA HIS A 73 7.75 -21.15 6.90
C HIS A 73 9.19 -21.14 7.45
N GLU A 74 9.94 -22.23 7.27
CA GLU A 74 11.34 -22.35 7.70
C GLU A 74 12.33 -21.82 6.65
N GLU A 75 11.97 -21.82 5.35
CA GLU A 75 12.85 -21.37 4.26
C GLU A 75 12.71 -19.88 3.91
N LEU A 76 11.57 -19.23 4.19
CA LEU A 76 11.35 -17.78 3.92
C LEU A 76 11.70 -16.86 5.09
N LEU A 77 12.69 -17.24 5.91
CA LEU A 77 13.17 -16.47 7.07
C LEU A 77 13.90 -15.18 6.66
N MET A 78 13.16 -14.23 6.10
CA MET A 78 13.42 -12.82 6.30
C MET A 78 12.68 -12.42 7.59
N PRO A 79 13.39 -12.21 8.72
CA PRO A 79 12.77 -11.83 9.99
C PRO A 79 11.76 -10.68 9.88
N GLU A 80 12.02 -9.75 8.96
CA GLU A 80 11.22 -8.59 8.62
C GLU A 80 9.83 -8.93 8.03
N LEU A 81 9.63 -10.12 7.46
CA LEU A 81 8.35 -10.55 6.87
C LEU A 81 7.45 -11.36 7.83
N ARG A 82 7.96 -11.81 8.97
CA ARG A 82 7.18 -12.59 9.96
C ARG A 82 5.93 -11.86 10.48
N PRO A 83 5.98 -10.55 10.75
CA PRO A 83 4.80 -9.80 11.15
C PRO A 83 3.68 -9.87 10.09
N LEU A 84 4.03 -9.67 8.82
CA LEU A 84 3.10 -9.74 7.69
C LEU A 84 2.49 -11.13 7.53
N GLU A 85 3.29 -12.19 7.63
CA GLU A 85 2.81 -13.57 7.57
C GLU A 85 1.78 -13.87 8.68
N ARG A 86 2.04 -13.38 9.90
CA ARG A 86 1.14 -13.57 11.02
C ARG A 86 -0.20 -12.86 10.82
N ILE A 87 -0.17 -11.62 10.33
CA ILE A 87 -1.38 -10.86 9.98
C ILE A 87 -2.20 -11.62 8.95
N ILE A 88 -1.55 -12.13 7.91
CA ILE A 88 -2.18 -12.91 6.85
C ILE A 88 -2.84 -14.18 7.42
N ARG A 89 -2.09 -14.97 8.20
CA ARG A 89 -2.59 -16.25 8.74
C ARG A 89 -3.73 -16.06 9.72
N LYS A 90 -3.64 -15.07 10.62
CA LYS A 90 -4.64 -14.85 11.68
C LYS A 90 -5.80 -13.95 11.23
N GLY A 91 -5.53 -12.95 10.40
CA GLY A 91 -6.53 -12.02 9.86
C GLY A 91 -7.34 -12.63 8.73
N GLY A 92 -6.70 -13.50 7.94
CA GLY A 92 -7.34 -14.20 6.82
C GLY A 92 -7.53 -13.32 5.58
N SER A 93 -6.81 -12.21 5.48
CA SER A 93 -6.77 -11.32 4.32
C SER A 93 -5.35 -10.85 4.02
N TYR A 94 -5.11 -10.53 2.76
CA TYR A 94 -3.88 -9.93 2.27
C TYR A 94 -4.09 -8.44 2.11
N PRO A 95 -3.08 -7.60 2.43
CA PRO A 95 -3.10 -6.23 1.98
C PRO A 95 -2.88 -6.20 0.46
N ASP A 96 -3.46 -5.18 -0.19
CA ASP A 96 -3.21 -4.93 -1.61
C ASP A 96 -1.80 -4.34 -1.81
N LEU A 97 -1.34 -3.50 -0.88
CA LEU A 97 0.02 -2.93 -0.86
C LEU A 97 0.63 -2.97 0.55
N VAL A 98 1.94 -3.16 0.60
CA VAL A 98 2.75 -2.92 1.80
C VAL A 98 3.77 -1.85 1.45
N ALA A 99 3.99 -0.91 2.37
CA ALA A 99 5.03 0.09 2.20
C ALA A 99 5.89 0.25 3.44
N THR A 100 7.16 0.57 3.22
CA THR A 100 8.10 1.01 4.23
C THR A 100 8.57 2.41 3.88
N VAL A 101 8.49 3.31 4.86
CA VAL A 101 8.92 4.71 4.74
C VAL A 101 10.05 4.94 5.71
N GLU A 102 11.24 5.21 5.18
CA GLU A 102 12.41 5.60 5.96
C GLU A 102 12.33 7.10 6.21
N LEU A 103 12.06 7.48 7.45
CA LEU A 103 12.07 8.85 7.92
C LEU A 103 13.49 9.25 8.34
N GLY A 104 13.74 10.56 8.43
CA GLY A 104 14.99 11.09 8.98
C GLY A 104 15.30 10.51 10.36
N GLU A 105 16.58 10.54 10.75
CA GLU A 105 17.06 10.04 12.05
C GLU A 105 16.93 8.52 12.25
N GLY A 106 16.85 7.74 11.16
CA GLY A 106 16.78 6.27 11.22
C GLY A 106 15.44 5.72 11.72
N LYS A 107 14.39 6.55 11.69
CA LYS A 107 13.02 6.12 12.00
C LYS A 107 12.40 5.45 10.78
N GLU A 108 11.64 4.39 11.00
CA GLU A 108 10.96 3.66 9.92
C GLU A 108 9.46 3.51 10.23
N GLU A 109 8.60 3.85 9.28
CA GLU A 109 7.17 3.58 9.34
C GLU A 109 6.78 2.49 8.34
N LYS A 110 5.99 1.53 8.80
CA LYS A 110 5.47 0.44 7.98
C LYS A 110 3.98 0.65 7.76
N TYR A 111 3.50 0.47 6.54
CA TYR A 111 2.12 0.70 6.14
C TYR A 111 1.48 -0.57 5.61
N PHE A 112 0.26 -0.85 6.07
CA PHE A 112 -0.57 -1.97 5.62
C PHE A 112 -1.79 -1.39 4.88
N ILE A 113 -1.80 -1.49 3.55
CA ILE A 113 -2.68 -0.68 2.71
C ILE A 113 -3.67 -1.59 1.99
N GLU A 114 -4.96 -1.27 2.15
CA GLU A 114 -6.08 -1.87 1.42
C GLU A 114 -6.57 -0.89 0.35
N VAL A 115 -6.70 -1.34 -0.88
CA VAL A 115 -7.13 -0.58 -2.05
C VAL A 115 -8.58 -0.94 -2.37
N LYS A 116 -9.43 0.06 -2.50
CA LYS A 116 -10.86 -0.12 -2.78
C LYS A 116 -11.28 0.63 -4.03
N SER A 117 -11.95 -0.06 -4.93
CA SER A 117 -12.60 0.58 -6.07
C SER A 117 -13.87 1.29 -5.61
N GLY A 118 -13.94 2.59 -5.85
CA GLY A 118 -15.08 3.44 -5.48
C GLY A 118 -15.34 3.48 -3.97
N GLU A 119 -16.60 3.26 -3.58
CA GLU A 119 -17.06 3.33 -2.18
C GLU A 119 -17.12 1.95 -1.49
N ALA A 120 -16.41 0.96 -2.04
CA ALA A 120 -16.36 -0.38 -1.48
C ALA A 120 -15.85 -0.36 -0.02
N ARG A 121 -16.61 -0.99 0.87
CA ARG A 121 -16.24 -1.13 2.29
C ARG A 121 -15.25 -2.28 2.45
N LEU A 122 -14.48 -2.24 3.54
CA LEU A 122 -13.67 -3.38 3.97
C LEU A 122 -14.59 -4.55 4.37
N ASP A 123 -14.23 -5.76 3.96
CA ASP A 123 -14.85 -6.97 4.47
C ASP A 123 -14.34 -7.29 5.90
N ASP A 124 -14.95 -8.28 6.55
CA ASP A 124 -14.60 -8.62 7.94
C ASP A 124 -13.21 -9.24 8.09
N ARG A 125 -12.69 -9.90 7.05
CA ARG A 125 -11.31 -10.44 7.06
C ARG A 125 -10.31 -9.31 6.97
N GLN A 126 -10.56 -8.33 6.10
CA GLN A 126 -9.75 -7.13 5.93
C GLN A 126 -9.75 -6.26 7.19
N LYS A 127 -10.90 -6.08 7.83
CA LYS A 127 -10.98 -5.38 9.13
C LYS A 127 -10.11 -6.08 10.18
N ARG A 128 -10.18 -7.41 10.29
CA ARG A 128 -9.34 -8.18 11.22
C ARG A 128 -7.86 -8.06 10.88
N ALA A 129 -7.50 -8.16 9.61
CA ALA A 129 -6.13 -7.98 9.15
C ALA A 129 -5.59 -6.59 9.50
N GLN A 130 -6.38 -5.52 9.33
CA GLN A 130 -5.97 -4.17 9.75
C GLN A 130 -5.77 -4.03 11.26
N THR A 131 -6.64 -4.64 12.07
CA THR A 131 -6.47 -4.65 13.53
C THR A 131 -5.18 -5.36 13.93
N LEU A 132 -4.89 -6.51 13.32
CA LEU A 132 -3.65 -7.24 13.56
C LEU A 132 -2.42 -6.48 13.04
N ALA A 133 -2.54 -5.82 11.89
CA ALA A 133 -1.47 -5.01 11.33
C ALA A 133 -1.03 -3.92 12.29
N LYS A 134 -2.00 -3.24 12.94
CA LYS A 134 -1.71 -2.27 13.99
C LYS A 134 -0.95 -2.87 15.18
N LEU A 135 -1.34 -4.06 15.64
CA LEU A 135 -0.67 -4.75 16.74
C LEU A 135 0.77 -5.16 16.39
N GLU A 136 1.03 -5.42 15.12
CA GLU A 136 2.34 -5.79 14.58
C GLU A 136 3.18 -4.57 14.16
N GLY A 137 2.75 -3.35 14.48
CA GLY A 137 3.50 -2.12 14.24
C GLY A 137 3.32 -1.51 12.85
N TYR A 138 2.34 -1.98 12.06
CA TYR A 138 1.97 -1.33 10.81
C TYR A 138 0.92 -0.24 11.03
N ILE A 139 0.96 0.79 10.20
CA ILE A 139 -0.05 1.83 10.08
C ILE A 139 -1.07 1.34 9.03
N PRO A 140 -2.29 0.93 9.43
CA PRO A 140 -3.30 0.53 8.47
C PRO A 140 -3.77 1.76 7.67
N LEU A 141 -3.98 1.59 6.37
CA LEU A 141 -4.52 2.60 5.47
C LEU A 141 -5.55 2.00 4.52
N VAL A 142 -6.54 2.80 4.16
CA VAL A 142 -7.47 2.48 3.07
C VAL A 142 -7.36 3.57 2.00
N ILE A 143 -7.09 3.15 0.76
CA ILE A 143 -7.05 4.02 -0.41
C ILE A 143 -8.22 3.66 -1.31
N SER A 144 -9.21 4.54 -1.36
CA SER A 144 -10.34 4.41 -2.27
C SER A 144 -10.02 5.11 -3.59
N VAL A 145 -10.07 4.38 -4.70
CA VAL A 145 -9.82 4.87 -6.07
C VAL A 145 -11.14 4.82 -6.85
N LYS A 146 -11.68 5.97 -7.22
CA LYS A 146 -12.93 6.10 -7.99
C LYS A 146 -12.63 6.70 -9.36
N LYS A 147 -12.96 5.98 -10.44
CA LYS A 147 -12.88 6.52 -11.81
C LYS A 147 -13.92 7.62 -12.01
N MET A 148 -13.51 8.76 -12.54
CA MET A 148 -14.36 9.94 -12.72
C MET A 148 -14.82 10.14 -14.17
N ASP A 149 -14.06 9.65 -15.14
CA ASP A 149 -14.37 9.75 -16.56
C ASP A 149 -14.43 8.37 -17.25
N VAL A 150 -15.18 8.30 -18.36
CA VAL A 150 -15.37 7.07 -19.15
C VAL A 150 -14.06 6.62 -19.81
N GLU A 151 -13.19 7.56 -20.15
CA GLU A 151 -11.88 7.31 -20.74
C GLU A 151 -10.84 6.79 -19.72
N GLY A 152 -11.11 6.96 -18.42
CA GLY A 152 -10.24 6.49 -17.33
C GLY A 152 -8.99 7.33 -17.12
N ASN A 153 -9.00 8.61 -17.48
CA ASN A 153 -7.88 9.54 -17.32
C ASN A 153 -7.90 10.26 -15.95
N PHE A 154 -9.05 10.29 -15.27
CA PHE A 154 -9.26 11.01 -14.02
C PHE A 154 -9.76 10.08 -12.91
N PHE A 155 -9.11 10.21 -11.74
CA PHE A 155 -9.42 9.42 -10.56
C PHE A 155 -9.64 10.33 -9.36
N ASP A 156 -10.75 10.14 -8.66
CA ASP A 156 -10.98 10.67 -7.32
C ASP A 156 -10.40 9.67 -6.31
N ILE A 157 -9.44 10.13 -5.53
CA ILE A 157 -8.70 9.28 -4.60
C ILE A 157 -8.85 9.82 -3.18
N VAL A 158 -9.28 8.92 -2.30
CA VAL A 158 -9.48 9.21 -0.89
C VAL A 158 -8.62 8.29 -0.05
N ILE A 159 -7.66 8.88 0.67
CA ILE A 159 -6.84 8.16 1.66
C ILE A 159 -7.43 8.37 3.05
N LYS A 160 -7.69 7.27 3.75
CA LYS A 160 -8.21 7.24 5.12
C LYS A 160 -7.27 6.44 6.03
N LYS A 161 -6.79 7.07 7.10
CA LYS A 161 -6.32 6.37 8.31
C LYS A 161 -7.58 5.84 9.02
N PRO A 162 -7.79 4.51 9.11
CA PRO A 162 -8.97 3.96 9.76
C PRO A 162 -8.97 4.36 11.24
N LYS A 163 -10.08 4.93 11.70
CA LYS A 163 -10.33 5.21 13.12
C LYS A 163 -10.67 3.90 13.82
N VAL A 164 -9.66 3.08 14.09
CA VAL A 164 -9.83 1.85 14.88
C VAL A 164 -9.91 2.26 16.35
N LYS A 165 -11.10 2.09 16.95
CA LYS A 165 -11.34 2.25 18.40
C LYS A 165 -10.53 1.22 19.18
#